data_AF-A0A819R2G9-F1
#
_entry.id   AF-A0A819R2G9-F1
#
_cell.length_a   1.000
_cell.length_b   1.000
_cell.length_c   1.000
_cell.angle_alpha   90.00
_cell.angle_beta   90.00
_cell.angle_gamma   90.00
#
_symmetry.space_group_name_H-M   'P 1'
#
loop_
_entity.id
_entity.type
_entity.pdbx_description
1 polymer ?
#
loop_
_entity_poly.entity_id
_entity_poly.type
_entity_poly.pdbx_seq_one_letter_code
_entity_poly.pdbx_strand_id
1 'polypeptide(L)'
;MATNSVSSNIPKKSIKDFKFIKEIGNGSYSTVFFAIETATNRELAIKAVNKDLIKRLKKIPQVFREKEILALLNDCDYTVKLYCTFQNETTLYFGLTYCSNGDLLQYITDADHFEENIVRFYAAELVEALEQLHKRHIIHRDLKPENILLTDDMHIQLTDFGSAVIIDKNEVSQTDNNDSQNGDNKSVQRKNSFVGTAQFVAPEILQHGSIHIGSDFWSLGCVIYQMVTGKHLFHGYHEYDIFNAVVRVAYKLPDNFPNLIADLIQKLIRLEPAERLGSEETGGIDKLKAHPFFSTDSYDTKWGNLLNQQSPLEPKAKLSSRPKINNDKV
;
A
#
# COMPACT_ATOMS: atom_id res chain seq x y z
N MET A 1 46.60 19.59 -5.99
CA MET A 1 46.44 18.14 -5.77
C MET A 1 45.04 17.76 -6.21
N ALA A 2 44.90 17.04 -7.32
CA ALA A 2 43.60 16.60 -7.83
C ALA A 2 43.19 15.32 -7.08
N THR A 3 42.03 15.36 -6.42
CA THR A 3 41.43 14.20 -5.77
C THR A 3 40.63 13.41 -6.82
N ASN A 4 41.19 12.27 -7.25
CA ASN A 4 40.50 11.29 -8.06
C ASN A 4 39.33 10.69 -7.26
N SER A 5 38.10 11.03 -7.63
CA SER A 5 36.92 10.28 -7.21
C SER A 5 36.87 8.97 -8.01
N VAL A 6 37.15 7.87 -7.34
CA VAL A 6 36.93 6.52 -7.90
C VAL A 6 35.43 6.32 -8.01
N SER A 7 34.88 6.49 -9.20
CA SER A 7 33.54 5.99 -9.51
C SER A 7 33.63 4.46 -9.55
N SER A 8 33.16 3.81 -8.48
CA SER A 8 32.98 2.37 -8.47
C SER A 8 31.96 2.01 -9.55
N ASN A 9 32.44 1.49 -10.68
CA ASN A 9 31.63 1.04 -11.81
C ASN A 9 30.92 -0.27 -11.40
N ILE A 10 29.87 -0.16 -10.59
CA ILE A 10 29.04 -1.31 -10.22
C ILE A 10 28.33 -1.76 -11.50
N PRO A 11 28.56 -3.00 -11.99
CA PRO A 11 27.89 -3.50 -13.19
C PRO A 11 26.38 -3.42 -13.01
N LYS A 12 25.68 -2.90 -14.03
CA LYS A 12 24.22 -2.92 -14.04
C LYS A 12 23.75 -4.38 -14.00
N LYS A 13 22.92 -4.71 -13.00
CA LYS A 13 22.28 -6.01 -12.85
C LYS A 13 21.50 -6.38 -14.12
N SER A 14 21.39 -7.68 -14.37
CA SER A 14 20.71 -8.29 -15.50
C SER A 14 19.96 -9.53 -15.05
N ILE A 15 19.14 -10.11 -15.93
CA ILE A 15 18.39 -11.33 -15.62
C ILE A 15 19.29 -12.53 -15.23
N LYS A 16 20.55 -12.55 -15.70
CA LYS A 16 21.51 -13.62 -15.43
C LYS A 16 22.03 -13.61 -13.98
N ASP A 17 21.86 -12.50 -13.28
CA ASP A 17 22.28 -12.33 -11.90
C ASP A 17 21.25 -12.90 -10.90
N PHE A 18 20.12 -13.43 -11.39
CA PHE A 18 19.02 -13.92 -10.57
C PHE A 18 18.57 -15.31 -10.99
N LYS A 19 18.28 -16.15 -10.00
CA LYS A 19 17.59 -17.43 -10.17
C LYS A 19 16.12 -17.26 -9.83
N PHE A 20 15.25 -17.29 -10.84
CA PHE A 20 13.79 -17.24 -10.68
C PHE A 20 13.29 -18.60 -10.18
N ILE A 21 12.50 -18.61 -9.11
CA ILE A 21 12.09 -19.84 -8.41
C ILE A 21 10.60 -20.12 -8.60
N LYS A 22 9.75 -19.16 -8.24
CA LYS A 22 8.29 -19.30 -8.37
C LYS A 22 7.64 -17.97 -8.66
N GLU A 23 6.54 -18.01 -9.39
CA GLU A 23 5.61 -16.89 -9.47
C GLU A 23 4.89 -16.73 -8.12
N ILE A 24 4.76 -15.49 -7.66
CA ILE A 24 4.14 -15.16 -6.36
C ILE A 24 3.03 -14.12 -6.47
N GLY A 25 2.80 -13.54 -7.65
CA GLY A 25 1.73 -12.58 -7.86
C GLY A 25 1.60 -12.15 -9.32
N ASN A 26 0.39 -11.74 -9.70
CA ASN A 26 0.09 -11.18 -11.02
C ASN A 26 -0.64 -9.86 -10.85
N GLY A 27 -0.18 -8.84 -11.58
CA GLY A 27 -0.84 -7.56 -11.73
C GLY A 27 -1.31 -7.33 -13.17
N SER A 28 -1.98 -6.21 -13.43
CA SER A 28 -2.59 -5.94 -14.75
C SER A 28 -1.58 -5.88 -15.91
N TYR A 29 -0.32 -5.58 -15.62
CA TYR A 29 0.75 -5.49 -16.62
C TYR A 29 2.11 -5.98 -16.11
N SER A 30 2.11 -6.73 -15.01
CA SER A 30 3.31 -7.25 -14.38
C SER A 30 3.09 -8.62 -13.77
N THR A 31 4.15 -9.40 -13.68
CA THR A 31 4.19 -10.65 -12.92
C THR A 31 5.30 -10.54 -11.88
N VAL A 32 5.05 -11.02 -10.67
CA VAL A 32 6.01 -10.98 -9.56
C VAL A 32 6.55 -12.38 -9.31
N PHE A 33 7.86 -12.50 -9.23
CA PHE A 33 8.56 -13.76 -9.00
C PHE A 33 9.37 -13.71 -7.71
N PHE A 34 9.33 -14.79 -6.93
CA PHE A 34 10.38 -15.05 -5.95
C PHE A 34 11.65 -15.47 -6.68
N ALA A 35 12.76 -14.78 -6.40
CA ALA A 35 14.04 -15.04 -6.99
C ALA A 35 15.18 -14.88 -5.96
N ILE A 36 16.31 -15.53 -6.24
CA ILE A 36 17.54 -15.40 -5.46
C ILE A 36 18.59 -14.69 -6.30
N GLU A 37 19.19 -13.62 -5.79
CA GLU A 37 20.37 -13.00 -6.36
C GLU A 37 21.59 -13.92 -6.19
N THR A 38 22.19 -14.37 -7.28
CA THR A 38 23.21 -15.43 -7.26
C THR A 38 24.49 -15.02 -6.53
N ALA A 39 24.87 -13.75 -6.62
CA ALA A 39 26.10 -13.24 -6.02
C ALA A 39 26.03 -13.11 -4.48
N THR A 40 24.84 -12.85 -3.94
CA THR A 40 24.65 -12.52 -2.52
C THR A 40 23.79 -13.55 -1.77
N ASN A 41 23.16 -14.48 -2.49
CA ASN A 41 22.07 -15.34 -2.00
C ASN A 41 20.88 -14.56 -1.41
N ARG A 42 20.71 -13.28 -1.78
CA ARG A 42 19.58 -12.48 -1.30
C ARG A 42 18.27 -12.93 -1.95
N GLU A 43 17.27 -13.18 -1.10
CA GLU A 43 15.89 -13.43 -1.49
C GLU A 43 15.19 -12.11 -1.89
N LEU A 44 14.55 -12.10 -3.06
CA LEU A 44 13.91 -10.92 -3.64
C LEU A 44 12.56 -11.27 -4.27
N ALA A 45 11.66 -10.29 -4.26
CA ALA A 45 10.49 -10.27 -5.12
C ALA A 45 10.83 -9.47 -6.39
N ILE A 46 10.91 -10.13 -7.54
CA ILE A 46 11.18 -9.47 -8.83
C ILE A 46 9.86 -9.19 -9.54
N LYS A 47 9.44 -7.93 -9.58
CA LYS A 47 8.29 -7.46 -10.39
C LYS A 47 8.76 -7.24 -11.82
N ALA A 48 8.30 -8.07 -12.74
CA ALA A 48 8.57 -8.03 -14.17
C ALA A 48 7.41 -7.35 -14.91
N VAL A 49 7.67 -6.18 -15.50
CA VAL A 49 6.68 -5.31 -16.16
C VAL A 49 6.84 -5.38 -17.67
N ASN A 50 5.76 -5.70 -18.40
CA ASN A 50 5.79 -5.84 -19.86
C ASN A 50 5.76 -4.47 -20.56
N LYS A 51 6.80 -4.15 -21.34
CA LYS A 51 6.98 -2.84 -22.00
C LYS A 51 5.91 -2.52 -23.04
N ASP A 52 5.56 -3.48 -23.89
CA ASP A 52 4.56 -3.28 -24.94
C ASP A 52 3.17 -3.07 -24.33
N LEU A 53 2.87 -3.80 -23.25
CA LEU A 53 1.62 -3.69 -22.53
C LEU A 53 1.46 -2.34 -21.84
N ILE A 54 2.47 -1.86 -21.10
CA ILE A 54 2.40 -0.53 -20.48
C ILE A 54 2.35 0.59 -21.51
N LYS A 55 2.96 0.42 -22.69
CA LYS A 55 2.87 1.38 -23.79
C LYS A 55 1.44 1.41 -24.35
N ARG A 56 0.86 0.25 -24.64
CA ARG A 56 -0.53 0.12 -25.12
C ARG A 56 -1.55 0.70 -24.14
N LEU A 57 -1.35 0.46 -22.85
CA LEU A 57 -2.23 0.96 -21.78
C LEU A 57 -1.93 2.40 -21.35
N LYS A 58 -0.92 3.06 -21.96
CA LYS A 58 -0.46 4.42 -21.60
C LYS A 58 -0.04 4.55 -20.12
N LYS A 59 0.56 3.50 -19.56
CA LYS A 59 0.95 3.38 -18.15
C LYS A 59 2.42 3.72 -17.87
N ILE A 60 3.19 4.09 -18.89
CA ILE A 60 4.61 4.44 -18.75
C ILE A 60 4.85 5.48 -17.63
N PRO A 61 4.11 6.60 -17.53
CA PRO A 61 4.33 7.56 -16.45
C PRO A 61 4.10 6.99 -15.05
N GLN A 62 3.16 6.06 -14.90
CA GLN A 62 2.87 5.41 -13.62
C GLN A 62 4.03 4.51 -13.19
N VAL A 63 4.62 3.75 -14.12
CA VAL A 63 5.79 2.90 -13.83
C VAL A 63 7.02 3.72 -13.41
N PHE A 64 7.25 4.88 -14.06
CA PHE A 64 8.35 5.77 -13.65
C PHE A 64 8.10 6.39 -12.27
N ARG A 65 6.85 6.80 -11.99
CA ARG A 65 6.48 7.33 -10.67
C ARG A 65 6.59 6.27 -9.57
N GLU A 66 6.16 5.04 -9.84
CA GLU A 66 6.32 3.93 -8.89
C GLU A 66 7.79 3.73 -8.53
N LYS A 67 8.69 3.75 -9.52
CA LYS A 67 10.14 3.68 -9.27
C LYS A 67 10.64 4.84 -8.40
N GLU A 68 10.20 6.07 -8.70
CA GLU A 68 10.60 7.26 -7.96
C GLU A 68 10.12 7.21 -6.51
N ILE A 69 8.85 6.89 -6.28
CA ILE A 69 8.26 6.73 -4.94
C ILE A 69 9.00 5.64 -4.16
N LEU A 70 9.22 4.47 -4.74
CA LEU A 70 9.96 3.40 -4.09
C LEU A 70 11.40 3.81 -3.74
N ALA A 71 12.04 4.65 -4.54
CA ALA A 71 13.37 5.17 -4.22
C ALA A 71 13.34 6.18 -3.05
N LEU A 72 12.30 7.03 -2.98
CA LEU A 72 12.08 7.99 -1.89
C LEU A 72 11.72 7.32 -0.55
N LEU A 73 11.17 6.11 -0.60
CA LEU A 73 10.73 5.33 0.56
C LEU A 73 11.75 4.30 1.03
N ASN A 74 12.96 4.27 0.46
CA ASN A 74 13.92 3.21 0.75
C ASN A 74 14.46 3.22 2.20
N ASP A 75 14.27 4.34 2.92
CA ASP A 75 14.56 4.52 4.34
C ASP A 75 13.33 4.33 5.25
N CYS A 76 12.17 3.99 4.69
CA CYS A 76 10.94 3.72 5.44
C CYS A 76 10.87 2.23 5.83
N ASP A 77 10.47 1.96 7.07
CA ASP A 77 10.49 0.61 7.62
C ASP A 77 9.28 -0.23 7.18
N TYR A 78 8.13 0.42 6.98
CA TYR A 78 6.86 -0.24 6.66
C TYR A 78 6.56 -0.33 5.16
N THR A 79 7.58 -0.20 4.31
CA THR A 79 7.40 -0.24 2.84
C THR A 79 8.40 -1.19 2.20
N VAL A 80 8.01 -1.84 1.10
CA VAL A 80 8.94 -2.68 0.35
C VAL A 80 10.10 -1.85 -0.19
N LYS A 81 11.33 -2.30 0.08
CA LYS A 81 12.54 -1.62 -0.41
C LYS A 81 12.84 -1.98 -1.86
N LEU A 82 13.29 -1.00 -2.64
CA LEU A 82 13.76 -1.19 -4.02
C LEU A 82 15.27 -1.35 -4.05
N TYR A 83 15.74 -2.59 -4.22
CA TYR A 83 17.16 -2.91 -4.25
C TYR A 83 17.81 -2.62 -5.60
N CYS A 84 17.11 -2.90 -6.70
CA CYS A 84 17.65 -2.67 -8.04
C CYS A 84 16.55 -2.54 -9.09
N THR A 85 16.89 -1.89 -10.20
CA THR A 85 16.10 -1.94 -11.43
C THR A 85 16.96 -2.34 -12.61
N PHE A 86 16.45 -3.20 -13.49
CA PHE A 86 17.11 -3.58 -14.73
C PHE A 86 16.07 -3.83 -15.82
N GLN A 87 16.52 -4.04 -17.06
CA GLN A 87 15.61 -4.27 -18.19
C GLN A 87 16.27 -5.09 -19.28
N ASN A 88 15.45 -5.76 -20.08
CA ASN A 88 15.84 -6.35 -21.37
C ASN A 88 15.02 -5.67 -22.48
N GLU A 89 14.97 -6.24 -23.69
CA GLU A 89 14.23 -5.65 -24.82
C GLU A 89 12.72 -5.50 -24.55
N THR A 90 12.10 -6.46 -23.86
CA THR A 90 10.63 -6.57 -23.71
C THR A 90 10.10 -6.27 -22.31
N THR A 91 10.97 -6.23 -21.29
CA THR A 91 10.56 -6.22 -19.88
C THR A 91 11.42 -5.28 -19.03
N LEU A 92 10.77 -4.56 -18.11
CA LEU A 92 11.41 -3.83 -17.00
C LEU A 92 11.31 -4.68 -15.72
N TYR A 93 12.34 -4.67 -14.88
CA TYR A 93 12.39 -5.45 -13.65
C TYR A 93 12.69 -4.57 -12.44
N PHE A 94 11.95 -4.79 -11.37
CA PHE A 94 12.15 -4.17 -10.06
C PHE A 94 12.47 -5.28 -9.07
N GLY A 95 13.67 -5.25 -8.48
CA GLY A 95 14.05 -6.15 -7.39
C GLY A 95 13.65 -5.54 -6.06
N LEU A 96 12.62 -6.11 -5.43
CA LEU A 96 11.97 -5.61 -4.23
C LEU A 96 12.21 -6.54 -3.04
N THR A 97 11.89 -6.04 -1.85
CA THR A 97 11.84 -6.88 -0.64
C THR A 97 10.89 -8.05 -0.82
N TYR A 98 11.35 -9.24 -0.45
CA TYR A 98 10.52 -10.44 -0.41
C TYR A 98 9.88 -10.58 0.96
N CYS A 99 8.55 -10.51 1.00
CA CYS A 99 7.75 -10.75 2.21
C CYS A 99 7.32 -12.23 2.21
N SER A 100 7.93 -13.03 3.07
CA SER A 100 7.82 -14.50 2.99
C SER A 100 6.47 -15.04 3.45
N ASN A 101 5.71 -14.25 4.22
CA ASN A 101 4.44 -14.64 4.81
C ASN A 101 3.21 -14.23 3.99
N GLY A 102 3.38 -13.66 2.80
CA GLY A 102 2.26 -13.32 1.89
C GLY A 102 1.62 -11.99 2.24
N ASP A 103 0.32 -11.87 1.98
CA ASP A 103 -0.49 -10.67 2.22
C ASP A 103 -1.46 -10.83 3.41
N LEU A 104 -1.88 -9.71 3.98
CA LEU A 104 -2.79 -9.66 5.12
C LEU A 104 -4.18 -10.21 4.77
N LEU A 105 -4.63 -10.07 3.52
CA LEU A 105 -5.93 -10.60 3.07
C LEU A 105 -6.02 -12.11 3.33
N GLN A 106 -4.94 -12.84 3.05
CA GLN A 106 -4.91 -14.28 3.25
C GLN A 106 -5.05 -14.68 4.73
N TYR A 107 -4.61 -13.85 5.67
CA TYR A 107 -4.78 -14.12 7.11
C TYR A 107 -6.18 -13.77 7.58
N ILE A 108 -6.74 -12.65 7.10
CA ILE A 108 -8.14 -12.29 7.39
C ILE A 108 -9.07 -13.40 6.88
N THR A 109 -8.83 -13.90 5.67
CA THR A 109 -9.65 -14.96 5.04
C THR A 109 -9.56 -16.28 5.83
N ASP A 110 -8.36 -16.70 6.23
CA ASP A 110 -8.16 -17.97 6.93
C ASP A 110 -8.72 -17.93 8.37
N ALA A 111 -8.65 -16.79 9.04
CA ALA A 111 -9.16 -16.60 10.40
C ALA A 111 -10.67 -16.30 10.44
N ASP A 112 -11.30 -16.02 9.29
CA ASP A 112 -12.64 -15.40 9.14
C ASP A 112 -12.72 -13.97 9.70
N HIS A 113 -12.12 -13.69 10.86
CA HIS A 113 -11.97 -12.37 11.46
C HIS A 113 -10.82 -12.38 12.48
N PHE A 114 -10.34 -11.19 12.84
CA PHE A 114 -9.31 -11.00 13.86
C PHE A 114 -9.90 -10.55 15.19
N GLU A 115 -9.26 -11.01 16.26
CA GLU A 115 -9.48 -10.50 17.61
C GLU A 115 -8.97 -9.05 17.75
N GLU A 116 -9.54 -8.31 18.70
CA GLU A 116 -9.29 -6.88 18.85
C GLU A 116 -7.80 -6.52 19.06
N ASN A 117 -7.03 -7.36 19.77
CA ASN A 117 -5.59 -7.17 19.96
C ASN A 117 -4.81 -7.25 18.64
N ILE A 118 -5.14 -8.20 17.77
CA ILE A 118 -4.54 -8.34 16.44
C ILE A 118 -4.91 -7.13 15.58
N VAL A 119 -6.20 -6.77 15.55
CA VAL A 119 -6.70 -5.59 14.82
C VAL A 119 -5.95 -4.34 15.26
N ARG A 120 -5.79 -4.15 16.57
CA ARG A 120 -5.11 -2.98 17.16
C ARG A 120 -3.64 -2.91 16.78
N PHE A 121 -2.93 -4.04 16.83
CA PHE A 121 -1.52 -4.11 16.45
C PHE A 121 -1.32 -3.70 14.99
N TYR A 122 -2.01 -4.36 14.06
CA TYR A 122 -1.86 -4.08 12.63
C TYR A 122 -2.42 -2.72 12.22
N ALA A 123 -3.50 -2.24 12.86
CA ALA A 123 -3.96 -0.87 12.65
C ALA A 123 -2.92 0.16 13.11
N ALA A 124 -2.21 -0.09 14.21
CA ALA A 124 -1.15 0.80 14.67
C ALA A 124 0.03 0.83 13.70
N GLU A 125 0.48 -0.32 13.19
CA GLU A 125 1.54 -0.35 12.16
C GLU A 125 1.12 0.39 10.89
N LEU A 126 -0.13 0.21 10.44
CA LEU A 126 -0.66 0.92 9.28
C LEU A 126 -0.68 2.44 9.50
N VAL A 127 -1.02 2.90 10.71
CA VAL A 127 -0.97 4.33 11.04
C VAL A 127 0.47 4.86 10.96
N GLU A 128 1.48 4.13 11.47
CA GLU A 128 2.88 4.55 11.31
C GLU A 128 3.37 4.51 9.87
N ALA A 129 2.94 3.51 9.10
CA ALA A 129 3.26 3.43 7.67
C ALA A 129 2.69 4.66 6.93
N LEU A 130 1.42 5.00 7.15
CA LEU A 130 0.80 6.18 6.56
C LEU A 130 1.46 7.48 7.02
N GLU A 131 1.86 7.58 8.28
CA GLU A 131 2.65 8.72 8.76
C GLU A 131 3.95 8.90 7.98
N GLN A 132 4.70 7.82 7.73
CA GLN A 132 5.96 7.87 6.99
C GLN A 132 5.75 8.28 5.52
N LEU A 133 4.66 7.81 4.90
CA LEU A 133 4.27 8.21 3.54
C LEU A 133 3.86 9.68 3.48
N HIS A 134 2.94 10.11 4.34
CA HIS A 134 2.35 11.45 4.31
C HIS A 134 3.37 12.53 4.67
N LYS A 135 4.32 12.26 5.58
CA LYS A 135 5.48 13.14 5.86
C LYS A 135 6.37 13.38 4.64
N ARG A 136 6.36 12.46 3.66
CA ARG A 136 7.07 12.58 2.38
C ARG A 136 6.16 13.08 1.26
N HIS A 137 4.96 13.55 1.58
CA HIS A 137 3.95 13.98 0.64
C HIS A 137 3.52 12.89 -0.34
N ILE A 138 3.58 11.62 0.07
CA ILE A 138 3.16 10.48 -0.75
C ILE A 138 1.80 9.99 -0.28
N ILE A 139 0.83 9.87 -1.19
CA ILE A 139 -0.47 9.24 -0.92
C ILE A 139 -0.52 7.90 -1.66
N HIS A 140 -0.88 6.83 -0.96
CA HIS A 140 -0.89 5.48 -1.51
C HIS A 140 -2.02 5.26 -2.53
N ARG A 141 -3.24 5.68 -2.19
CA ARG A 141 -4.50 5.61 -2.99
C ARG A 141 -5.03 4.23 -3.36
N ASP A 142 -4.29 3.15 -3.07
CA ASP A 142 -4.76 1.77 -3.24
C ASP A 142 -4.42 0.91 -2.01
N LEU A 143 -4.62 1.46 -0.81
CA LEU A 143 -4.39 0.72 0.43
C LEU A 143 -5.50 -0.31 0.63
N LYS A 144 -5.13 -1.58 0.70
CA LYS A 144 -6.04 -2.73 0.88
C LYS A 144 -5.26 -3.93 1.40
N PRO A 145 -5.91 -4.95 2.00
CA PRO A 145 -5.20 -6.08 2.60
C PRO A 145 -4.29 -6.86 1.65
N GLU A 146 -4.57 -6.87 0.34
CA GLU A 146 -3.71 -7.46 -0.70
C GLU A 146 -2.37 -6.73 -0.86
N ASN A 147 -2.36 -5.42 -0.59
CA ASN A 147 -1.20 -4.54 -0.71
C ASN A 147 -0.46 -4.35 0.63
N ILE A 148 -0.86 -5.10 1.67
CA ILE A 148 -0.23 -5.13 2.98
C ILE A 148 0.45 -6.49 3.13
N LEU A 149 1.74 -6.55 2.78
CA LEU A 149 2.52 -7.78 2.85
C LEU A 149 3.06 -8.03 4.27
N LEU A 150 3.42 -9.27 4.58
CA LEU A 150 3.95 -9.67 5.88
C LEU A 150 5.38 -10.20 5.78
N THR A 151 6.30 -9.58 6.54
CA THR A 151 7.69 -10.02 6.66
C THR A 151 7.78 -11.39 7.34
N ASP A 152 8.97 -11.98 7.39
CA ASP A 152 9.27 -13.20 8.15
C ASP A 152 8.90 -13.08 9.64
N ASP A 153 9.09 -11.91 10.22
CA ASP A 153 8.70 -11.59 11.61
C ASP A 153 7.25 -11.07 11.74
N MET A 154 6.42 -11.23 10.70
CA MET A 154 4.99 -10.90 10.69
C MET A 154 4.64 -9.41 10.83
N HIS A 155 5.59 -8.51 10.56
CA HIS A 155 5.33 -7.07 10.46
C HIS A 155 4.92 -6.67 9.05
N ILE A 156 4.19 -5.55 8.92
CA ILE A 156 3.71 -5.12 7.60
C ILE A 156 4.81 -4.53 6.70
N GLN A 157 4.66 -4.74 5.40
CA GLN A 157 5.27 -3.90 4.36
C GLN A 157 4.23 -3.55 3.30
N LEU A 158 4.00 -2.25 3.13
CA LEU A 158 3.18 -1.71 2.05
C LEU A 158 3.86 -1.89 0.70
N THR A 159 3.08 -2.27 -0.30
CA THR A 159 3.51 -2.51 -1.68
C THR A 159 2.53 -1.90 -2.68
N ASP A 160 2.88 -1.98 -3.97
CA ASP A 160 2.08 -1.51 -5.12
C ASP A 160 1.81 0.01 -5.16
N PHE A 161 2.89 0.77 -5.30
CA PHE A 161 2.85 2.23 -5.47
C PHE A 161 2.50 2.68 -6.90
N GLY A 162 1.98 1.79 -7.76
CA GLY A 162 1.61 2.13 -9.14
C GLY A 162 0.50 3.18 -9.25
N SER A 163 -0.36 3.24 -8.23
CA SER A 163 -1.45 4.23 -8.10
C SER A 163 -1.07 5.42 -7.23
N ALA A 164 0.07 5.38 -6.55
CA ALA A 164 0.48 6.42 -5.62
C ALA A 164 0.82 7.74 -6.34
N VAL A 165 0.79 8.83 -5.58
CA VAL A 165 1.13 10.19 -6.05
C VAL A 165 2.01 10.89 -5.04
N ILE A 166 2.87 11.77 -5.55
CA ILE A 166 3.62 12.74 -4.75
C ILE A 166 2.84 14.05 -4.86
N ILE A 167 2.42 14.61 -3.74
CA ILE A 167 1.78 15.93 -3.68
C ILE A 167 2.90 16.96 -3.85
N ASP A 168 2.83 17.75 -4.91
CA ASP A 168 3.74 18.88 -5.06
C ASP A 168 3.27 20.01 -4.12
N LYS A 169 4.19 20.62 -3.36
CA LYS A 169 3.85 21.67 -2.38
C LYS A 169 3.14 22.87 -3.01
N ASN A 170 3.29 23.04 -4.33
CA ASN A 170 2.67 24.12 -5.11
C ASN A 170 1.25 23.78 -5.63
N GLU A 171 0.80 22.53 -5.56
CA GLU A 171 -0.56 22.12 -5.96
C GLU A 171 -1.57 22.25 -4.80
N VAL A 172 -1.09 22.43 -3.56
CA VAL A 172 -1.91 22.67 -2.35
C VAL A 172 -2.65 24.02 -2.42
N SER A 173 -2.20 24.95 -3.27
CA SER A 173 -2.82 26.27 -3.42
C SER A 173 -3.96 26.35 -4.44
N GLN A 174 -4.41 25.22 -5.03
CA GLN A 174 -5.50 25.20 -6.02
C GLN A 174 -6.74 24.41 -5.58
N THR A 175 -6.84 24.06 -4.31
CA THR A 175 -8.11 23.63 -3.72
C THR A 175 -8.75 24.85 -3.04
N ASP A 176 -9.66 25.47 -3.78
CA ASP A 176 -10.76 26.35 -3.37
C ASP A 176 -10.74 27.73 -4.03
N ASN A 177 -11.78 27.93 -4.86
CA ASN A 177 -12.23 29.17 -5.50
C ASN A 177 -11.58 29.53 -6.86
N ASN A 178 -12.24 29.12 -7.95
CA ASN A 178 -12.89 30.07 -8.88
C ASN A 178 -13.44 29.35 -10.13
N ASP A 179 -14.76 29.11 -10.12
CA ASP A 179 -15.54 29.16 -11.35
C ASP A 179 -15.66 30.64 -11.74
N SER A 180 -14.92 31.09 -12.76
CA SER A 180 -15.41 32.01 -13.80
C SER A 180 -14.32 32.40 -14.80
N GLN A 181 -14.59 32.06 -16.07
CA GLN A 181 -14.25 32.80 -17.29
C GLN A 181 -12.87 33.46 -17.41
N ASN A 182 -11.95 32.81 -18.13
CA ASN A 182 -11.34 33.40 -19.33
C ASN A 182 -10.65 32.33 -20.19
N GLY A 183 -10.75 32.54 -21.50
CA GLY A 183 -10.43 31.59 -22.57
C GLY A 183 -8.98 31.16 -22.67
N ASP A 184 -8.82 30.06 -23.41
CA ASP A 184 -7.58 29.54 -23.96
C ASP A 184 -6.53 29.09 -22.96
N ASN A 185 -6.84 28.01 -22.25
CA ASN A 185 -5.91 26.89 -22.14
C ASN A 185 -6.69 25.60 -21.94
N LYS A 186 -6.40 24.60 -22.78
CA LYS A 186 -6.94 23.24 -22.68
C LYS A 186 -6.62 22.69 -21.29
N SER A 187 -7.56 22.88 -20.36
CA SER A 187 -7.67 22.08 -19.16
C SER A 187 -7.89 20.66 -19.66
N VAL A 188 -6.79 19.91 -19.72
CA VAL A 188 -6.85 18.47 -19.73
C VAL A 188 -7.54 18.15 -18.42
N GLN A 189 -8.87 18.03 -18.45
CA GLN A 189 -9.63 17.16 -17.57
C GLN A 189 -8.94 15.81 -17.70
N ARG A 190 -7.89 15.62 -16.89
CA ARG A 190 -7.19 14.37 -16.75
C ARG A 190 -8.25 13.49 -16.10
N LYS A 191 -9.01 12.78 -16.93
CA LYS A 191 -9.70 11.56 -16.55
C LYS A 191 -8.61 10.64 -16.00
N ASN A 192 -8.30 10.80 -14.72
CA ASN A 192 -7.40 9.94 -13.99
C ASN A 192 -8.02 8.55 -14.14
N SER A 193 -7.37 7.69 -14.92
CA SER A 193 -7.85 6.34 -15.19
C SER A 193 -8.13 5.67 -13.84
N PHE A 194 -9.39 5.26 -13.62
CA PHE A 194 -9.82 4.56 -12.41
C PHE A 194 -8.86 3.41 -12.10
N VAL A 195 -8.27 3.45 -10.91
CA VAL A 195 -7.38 2.44 -10.35
C VAL A 195 -7.75 2.30 -8.88
N GLY A 196 -8.13 1.11 -8.46
CA GLY A 196 -8.52 0.81 -7.09
C GLY A 196 -9.53 -0.31 -7.02
N THR A 197 -9.42 -1.15 -5.98
CA THR A 197 -10.43 -2.16 -5.65
C THR A 197 -11.66 -1.44 -5.07
N ALA A 198 -12.83 -1.54 -5.73
CA ALA A 198 -14.02 -0.71 -5.47
C ALA A 198 -14.41 -0.57 -3.98
N GLN A 199 -14.10 -1.58 -3.18
CA GLN A 199 -14.40 -1.69 -1.75
C GLN A 199 -13.57 -0.75 -0.84
N PHE A 200 -12.43 -0.23 -1.31
CA PHE A 200 -11.52 0.61 -0.52
C PHE A 200 -11.37 2.02 -1.07
N VAL A 201 -11.86 2.28 -2.29
CA VAL A 201 -11.72 3.59 -2.94
C VAL A 201 -12.52 4.64 -2.19
N ALA A 202 -11.88 5.78 -1.90
CA ALA A 202 -12.52 6.92 -1.24
C ALA A 202 -13.45 7.71 -2.20
N PRO A 203 -14.54 8.33 -1.70
CA PRO A 203 -15.52 9.05 -2.51
C PRO A 203 -14.92 10.10 -3.45
N GLU A 204 -13.93 10.85 -2.99
CA GLU A 204 -13.30 11.94 -3.72
C GLU A 204 -12.45 11.47 -4.91
N ILE A 205 -11.90 10.25 -4.82
CA ILE A 205 -11.22 9.58 -5.94
C ILE A 205 -12.23 9.21 -7.02
N LEU A 206 -13.46 8.81 -6.65
CA LEU A 206 -14.53 8.44 -7.59
C LEU A 206 -15.15 9.65 -8.30
N GLN A 207 -15.43 10.72 -7.57
CA GLN A 207 -16.26 11.83 -8.07
C GLN A 207 -15.45 12.85 -8.87
N HIS A 208 -14.34 13.32 -8.32
CA HIS A 208 -13.60 14.47 -8.87
C HIS A 208 -12.12 14.13 -9.13
N GLY A 209 -11.66 12.96 -8.69
CA GLY A 209 -10.26 12.56 -8.77
C GLY A 209 -9.35 13.49 -7.96
N SER A 210 -9.89 14.12 -6.91
CA SER A 210 -9.11 15.01 -6.05
C SER A 210 -8.05 14.22 -5.29
N ILE A 211 -6.96 14.90 -4.97
CA ILE A 211 -5.80 14.31 -4.31
C ILE A 211 -5.83 14.83 -2.87
N HIS A 212 -6.02 13.92 -1.90
CA HIS A 212 -6.00 14.28 -0.48
C HIS A 212 -5.43 13.13 0.35
N ILE A 213 -4.64 13.44 1.39
CA ILE A 213 -4.07 12.43 2.30
C ILE A 213 -5.17 11.61 3.00
N GLY A 214 -6.31 12.25 3.24
CA GLY A 214 -7.53 11.65 3.79
C GLY A 214 -8.04 10.43 3.02
N SER A 215 -7.69 10.27 1.74
CA SER A 215 -8.06 9.07 0.96
C SER A 215 -7.45 7.79 1.54
N ASP A 216 -6.23 7.87 2.08
CA ASP A 216 -5.60 6.72 2.73
C ASP A 216 -6.25 6.41 4.10
N PHE A 217 -6.72 7.44 4.82
CA PHE A 217 -7.46 7.24 6.09
C PHE A 217 -8.84 6.60 5.89
N TRP A 218 -9.52 6.90 4.78
CA TRP A 218 -10.72 6.16 4.38
C TRP A 218 -10.40 4.67 4.17
N SER A 219 -9.35 4.40 3.38
CA SER A 219 -8.91 3.04 3.08
C SER A 219 -8.51 2.29 4.36
N LEU A 220 -7.84 2.95 5.30
CA LEU A 220 -7.53 2.43 6.64
C LEU A 220 -8.80 2.01 7.38
N GLY A 221 -9.85 2.85 7.38
CA GLY A 221 -11.13 2.51 8.00
C GLY A 221 -11.78 1.25 7.38
N CYS A 222 -11.73 1.12 6.06
CA CYS A 222 -12.18 -0.09 5.35
C CYS A 222 -11.36 -1.33 5.73
N VAL A 223 -10.03 -1.22 5.82
CA VAL A 223 -9.13 -2.31 6.22
C VAL A 223 -9.41 -2.74 7.67
N ILE A 224 -9.56 -1.80 8.60
CA ILE A 224 -9.89 -2.09 10.02
C ILE A 224 -11.23 -2.82 10.12
N TYR A 225 -12.26 -2.35 9.40
CA TYR A 225 -13.55 -3.03 9.37
C TYR A 225 -13.42 -4.47 8.86
N GLN A 226 -12.64 -4.67 7.79
CA GLN A 226 -12.46 -6.00 7.21
C GLN A 226 -11.67 -6.93 8.13
N MET A 227 -10.65 -6.44 8.84
CA MET A 227 -9.96 -7.24 9.86
C MET A 227 -10.94 -7.73 10.94
N VAL A 228 -11.88 -6.90 11.37
CA VAL A 228 -12.83 -7.23 12.45
C VAL A 228 -13.96 -8.14 12.00
N THR A 229 -14.33 -8.11 10.72
CA THR A 229 -15.56 -8.78 10.24
C THR A 229 -15.35 -9.86 9.18
N GLY A 230 -14.16 -9.93 8.60
CA GLY A 230 -13.88 -10.71 7.39
C GLY A 230 -14.53 -10.16 6.12
N LYS A 231 -15.32 -9.08 6.22
CA LYS A 231 -16.22 -8.59 5.17
C LYS A 231 -15.84 -7.18 4.75
N HIS A 232 -16.22 -6.82 3.53
CA HIS A 232 -16.06 -5.45 3.05
C HIS A 232 -17.11 -4.52 3.69
N LEU A 233 -16.68 -3.33 4.08
CA LEU A 233 -17.56 -2.29 4.65
C LEU A 233 -18.62 -1.88 3.63
N PHE A 234 -18.17 -1.56 2.42
CA PHE A 234 -19.03 -1.30 1.27
C PHE A 234 -19.08 -2.56 0.41
N HIS A 235 -20.28 -3.06 0.17
CA HIS A 235 -20.53 -4.25 -0.63
C HIS A 235 -21.80 -4.05 -1.46
N GLY A 236 -21.88 -4.78 -2.57
CA GLY A 236 -22.95 -4.68 -3.55
C GLY A 236 -22.83 -5.80 -4.56
N TYR A 237 -23.89 -6.04 -5.32
CA TYR A 237 -23.88 -7.09 -6.33
C TYR A 237 -23.04 -6.68 -7.55
N HIS A 238 -23.06 -5.39 -7.91
CA HIS A 238 -22.22 -4.81 -8.96
C HIS A 238 -21.32 -3.70 -8.39
N GLU A 239 -20.21 -3.40 -9.05
CA GLU A 239 -19.31 -2.28 -8.68
C GLU A 239 -20.06 -0.94 -8.58
N TYR A 240 -21.05 -0.72 -9.45
CA TYR A 240 -21.91 0.47 -9.41
C TYR A 240 -22.66 0.61 -8.07
N ASP A 241 -23.14 -0.50 -7.51
CA ASP A 241 -23.83 -0.51 -6.21
C ASP A 241 -22.85 -0.14 -5.08
N ILE A 242 -21.62 -0.65 -5.15
CA ILE A 242 -20.54 -0.33 -4.21
C ILE A 242 -20.19 1.16 -4.30
N PHE A 243 -19.99 1.69 -5.51
CA PHE A 243 -19.69 3.11 -5.70
C PHE A 243 -20.80 4.03 -5.19
N ASN A 244 -22.07 3.67 -5.41
CA ASN A 244 -23.20 4.40 -4.85
C ASN A 244 -23.20 4.39 -3.33
N ALA A 245 -22.86 3.25 -2.71
CA ALA A 245 -22.74 3.14 -1.26
C ALA A 245 -21.59 4.01 -0.72
N VAL A 246 -20.42 3.97 -1.38
CA VAL A 246 -19.25 4.80 -1.04
C VAL A 246 -19.60 6.29 -1.10
N VAL A 247 -20.15 6.76 -2.21
CA VAL A 247 -20.49 8.18 -2.42
C VAL A 247 -21.56 8.69 -1.44
N ARG A 248 -22.45 7.82 -0.98
CA ARG A 248 -23.48 8.16 0.02
C ARG A 248 -23.03 7.88 1.45
N VAL A 249 -21.83 7.35 1.64
CA VAL A 249 -21.32 6.85 2.93
C VAL A 249 -22.33 5.89 3.58
N ALA A 250 -22.96 5.04 2.77
CA ALA A 250 -24.02 4.14 3.18
C ALA A 250 -23.44 2.78 3.59
N TYR A 251 -23.24 2.60 4.89
CA TYR A 251 -22.84 1.34 5.51
C TYR A 251 -23.59 1.13 6.83
N LYS A 252 -23.59 -0.11 7.34
CA LYS A 252 -24.13 -0.44 8.66
C LYS A 252 -23.13 -1.32 9.41
N LEU A 253 -22.85 -0.96 10.66
CA LEU A 253 -22.10 -1.82 11.58
C LEU A 253 -23.04 -2.88 12.20
N PRO A 254 -22.55 -4.10 12.46
CA PRO A 254 -23.28 -5.12 13.23
C PRO A 254 -23.73 -4.62 14.61
N ASP A 255 -24.82 -5.16 15.15
CA ASP A 255 -25.42 -4.67 16.40
C ASP A 255 -24.50 -4.84 17.64
N ASN A 256 -23.59 -5.84 17.63
CA ASN A 256 -22.60 -6.11 18.69
C ASN A 256 -21.16 -5.73 18.28
N PHE A 257 -20.99 -4.70 17.44
CA PHE A 257 -19.67 -4.28 16.99
C PHE A 257 -18.88 -3.59 18.12
N PRO A 258 -17.56 -3.83 18.26
CA PRO A 258 -16.78 -3.23 19.35
C PRO A 258 -16.81 -1.71 19.34
N ASN A 259 -17.23 -1.08 20.45
CA ASN A 259 -17.55 0.35 20.51
C ASN A 259 -16.37 1.26 20.11
N LEU A 260 -15.16 0.97 20.56
CA LEU A 260 -13.98 1.79 20.23
C LEU A 260 -13.58 1.68 18.76
N ILE A 261 -13.77 0.50 18.16
CA ILE A 261 -13.53 0.29 16.73
C ILE A 261 -14.63 0.97 15.92
N ALA A 262 -15.90 0.87 16.34
CA ALA A 262 -17.02 1.58 15.70
C ALA A 262 -16.75 3.09 15.64
N ASP A 263 -16.38 3.67 16.78
CA ASP A 263 -16.06 5.09 16.91
C ASP A 263 -14.87 5.49 16.02
N LEU A 264 -13.82 4.68 15.97
CA LEU A 264 -12.68 4.89 15.08
C LEU A 264 -13.10 4.86 13.60
N ILE A 265 -13.81 3.82 13.16
CA ILE A 265 -14.29 3.68 11.77
C ILE A 265 -15.20 4.85 11.40
N GLN A 266 -16.13 5.25 12.26
CA GLN A 266 -17.02 6.38 12.01
C GLN A 266 -16.28 7.72 11.87
N LYS A 267 -15.12 7.87 12.51
CA LYS A 267 -14.26 9.05 12.37
C LYS A 267 -13.35 9.00 11.14
N LEU A 268 -13.01 7.82 10.64
CA LEU A 268 -12.24 7.63 9.41
C LEU A 268 -13.13 7.68 8.15
N ILE A 269 -14.35 7.15 8.23
CA ILE A 269 -15.30 7.02 7.12
C ILE A 269 -16.23 8.25 7.09
N ARG A 270 -15.64 9.40 6.72
CA ARG A 270 -16.34 10.67 6.46
C ARG A 270 -16.31 11.01 4.98
N LEU A 271 -17.39 11.65 4.51
CA LEU A 271 -17.51 12.05 3.10
C LEU A 271 -16.37 13.00 2.74
N GLU A 272 -16.28 14.12 3.46
CA GLU A 272 -15.24 15.11 3.25
C GLU A 272 -13.89 14.61 3.78
N PRO A 273 -12.83 14.59 2.96
CA PRO A 273 -11.55 14.02 3.36
C PRO A 273 -10.85 14.85 4.45
N ALA A 274 -11.12 16.14 4.55
CA ALA A 274 -10.65 17.02 5.62
C ALA A 274 -11.29 16.72 6.99
N GLU A 275 -12.51 16.14 7.02
CA GLU A 275 -13.20 15.79 8.28
C GLU A 275 -12.75 14.44 8.87
N ARG A 276 -11.91 13.70 8.15
CA ARG A 276 -11.43 12.38 8.58
C ARG A 276 -10.40 12.54 9.70
N LEU A 277 -10.53 11.72 10.74
CA LEU A 277 -9.54 11.64 11.81
C LEU A 277 -8.16 11.25 11.23
N GLY A 278 -7.16 12.09 11.49
CA GLY A 278 -5.81 11.93 10.93
C GLY A 278 -5.46 13.01 9.89
N SER A 279 -6.47 13.63 9.25
CA SER A 279 -6.28 14.78 8.36
C SER A 279 -5.78 16.00 9.12
N GLU A 280 -5.10 16.92 8.43
CA GLU A 280 -4.50 18.12 9.05
C GLU A 280 -5.54 18.94 9.83
N GLU A 281 -6.75 19.07 9.27
CA GLU A 281 -7.86 19.85 9.82
C GLU A 281 -8.45 19.24 11.10
N THR A 282 -8.29 17.94 11.32
CA THR A 282 -8.73 17.27 12.56
C THR A 282 -7.65 17.16 13.62
N GLY A 283 -6.49 17.82 13.41
CA GLY A 283 -5.34 17.77 14.30
C GLY A 283 -4.29 16.74 13.88
N GLY A 284 -4.34 16.26 12.64
CA GLY A 284 -3.33 15.42 12.03
C GLY A 284 -3.28 14.00 12.60
N ILE A 285 -2.24 13.28 12.19
CA ILE A 285 -2.01 11.89 12.57
C ILE A 285 -1.84 11.69 14.08
N ASP A 286 -1.38 12.71 14.80
CA ASP A 286 -1.27 12.67 16.26
C ASP A 286 -2.65 12.52 16.92
N LYS A 287 -3.69 13.16 16.36
CA LYS A 287 -5.05 12.98 16.86
C LYS A 287 -5.58 11.58 16.60
N LEU A 288 -5.21 10.96 15.48
CA LEU A 288 -5.51 9.57 15.17
C LEU A 288 -4.80 8.61 16.14
N LYS A 289 -3.50 8.82 16.40
CA LYS A 289 -2.73 8.03 17.37
C LYS A 289 -3.25 8.14 18.80
N ALA A 290 -3.82 9.30 19.15
CA ALA A 290 -4.44 9.55 20.45
C ALA A 290 -5.87 9.00 20.59
N HIS A 291 -6.41 8.31 19.57
CA HIS A 291 -7.73 7.71 19.66
C HIS A 291 -7.78 6.65 20.78
N PRO A 292 -8.85 6.55 21.60
CA PRO A 292 -8.93 5.59 22.71
C PRO A 292 -8.81 4.11 22.30
N PHE A 293 -9.02 3.80 21.02
CA PHE A 293 -8.75 2.46 20.49
C PHE A 293 -7.27 2.05 20.65
N PHE A 294 -6.33 3.00 20.54
CA PHE A 294 -4.89 2.76 20.66
C PHE A 294 -4.35 2.95 22.08
N SER A 295 -5.16 3.47 23.01
CA SER A 295 -4.79 3.66 24.41
C SER A 295 -6.01 3.47 25.30
N THR A 296 -6.05 2.32 25.97
CA THR A 296 -7.05 1.91 26.97
C THR A 296 -6.37 1.78 28.35
N ASP A 297 -7.16 1.68 29.41
CA ASP A 297 -6.60 1.48 30.77
C ASP A 297 -5.68 0.25 30.89
N SER A 298 -5.90 -0.76 30.03
CA SER A 298 -5.18 -2.03 30.01
C SER A 298 -4.08 -2.13 28.94
N TYR A 299 -3.98 -1.18 28.02
CA TYR A 299 -3.07 -1.28 26.88
C TYR A 299 -2.77 0.09 26.30
N ASP A 300 -1.51 0.32 25.96
CA ASP A 300 -1.07 1.56 25.35
C ASP A 300 -0.08 1.27 24.22
N THR A 301 -0.43 1.67 23.00
CA THR A 301 0.40 1.47 21.81
C THR A 301 1.76 2.15 21.97
N LYS A 302 2.84 1.37 21.83
CA LYS A 302 4.21 1.91 21.87
C LYS A 302 4.65 2.39 20.48
N TRP A 303 4.10 3.53 20.09
CA TRP A 303 4.48 4.24 18.87
C TRP A 303 6.01 4.43 18.79
N GLY A 304 6.58 4.25 17.61
CA GLY A 304 8.02 4.26 17.34
C GLY A 304 8.77 2.98 17.73
N ASN A 305 8.10 2.02 18.37
CA ASN A 305 8.70 0.77 18.84
C ASN A 305 7.88 -0.48 18.46
N LEU A 306 6.93 -0.36 17.52
CA LEU A 306 6.07 -1.48 17.10
C LEU A 306 6.87 -2.62 16.45
N LEU A 307 7.84 -2.29 15.59
CA LEU A 307 8.71 -3.27 14.91
C LEU A 307 9.64 -4.06 15.85
N ASN A 308 9.76 -3.66 17.11
CA ASN A 308 10.53 -4.39 18.13
C ASN A 308 9.62 -5.26 19.01
N GLN A 309 8.31 -5.23 18.80
CA GLN A 309 7.35 -6.06 19.51
C GLN A 309 7.08 -7.34 18.73
N GLN A 310 6.81 -8.43 19.45
CA GLN A 310 6.36 -9.65 18.82
C GLN A 310 4.97 -9.43 18.21
N SER A 311 4.83 -9.72 16.91
CA SER A 311 3.54 -9.71 16.24
C SER A 311 2.58 -10.73 16.89
N PRO A 312 1.28 -10.40 17.03
CA PRO A 312 0.28 -11.31 17.56
C PRO A 312 -0.21 -12.35 16.53
N LEU A 313 0.15 -12.23 15.24
CA LEU A 313 -0.10 -13.28 14.25
C LEU A 313 1.11 -14.20 14.13
N GLU A 314 0.83 -15.49 13.97
CA GLU A 314 1.86 -16.51 13.73
C GLU A 314 2.01 -16.79 12.22
N PRO A 315 3.24 -17.03 11.73
CA PRO A 315 3.46 -17.45 10.36
C PRO A 315 2.68 -18.72 10.03
N LYS A 316 2.06 -18.77 8.85
CA LYS A 316 1.48 -20.02 8.35
C LYS A 316 2.57 -21.09 8.25
N ALA A 317 2.27 -22.29 8.73
CA ALA A 317 3.16 -23.43 8.56
C ALA A 317 3.50 -23.55 7.07
N LYS A 318 4.79 -23.40 6.72
CA LYS A 318 5.26 -23.58 5.35
C LYS A 318 4.86 -24.99 4.93
N LEU A 319 3.79 -25.14 4.14
CA LEU A 319 3.53 -26.39 3.43
C LEU A 319 4.85 -26.76 2.77
N SER A 320 5.41 -27.88 3.18
CA SER A 320 6.76 -28.31 2.84
C SER A 320 6.84 -28.62 1.34
N SER A 321 6.91 -27.57 0.53
CA SER A 321 7.33 -27.60 -0.86
C SER A 321 8.73 -27.01 -0.93
N ARG A 322 9.64 -27.50 -0.08
CA ARG A 322 11.05 -27.54 -0.50
C ARG A 322 11.10 -28.60 -1.59
N PRO A 323 11.25 -28.25 -2.89
CA PRO A 323 11.64 -29.27 -3.84
C PRO A 323 12.97 -29.82 -3.33
N LYS A 324 13.00 -31.12 -3.03
CA LYS A 324 14.26 -31.83 -2.83
C LYS A 324 15.07 -31.56 -4.09
N ILE A 325 16.14 -30.79 -3.96
CA ILE A 325 17.15 -30.70 -5.00
C ILE A 325 17.74 -32.10 -5.06
N ASN A 326 17.27 -32.91 -6.02
CA ASN A 326 17.84 -34.21 -6.29
C ASN A 326 19.20 -33.96 -6.94
N ASN A 327 20.26 -33.99 -6.13
CA ASN A 327 21.65 -33.96 -6.59
C ASN A 327 22.09 -35.32 -7.16
N ASP A 328 21.21 -35.97 -7.94
CA ASP A 328 21.53 -37.20 -8.65
C ASP A 328 21.08 -37.06 -10.10
N LYS A 329 21.96 -36.46 -10.91
CA LYS A 329 22.41 -37.01 -12.19
C LYS A 329 23.54 -36.15 -12.76
N VAL A 330 24.66 -36.85 -12.91
CA VAL A 330 25.90 -36.57 -13.64
C VAL A 330 25.68 -35.81 -14.93
#